data_AF-A0A6I3DE46-F1
#
_entry.id   AF-A0A6I3DE46-F1
#
_cell.length_a   1.000
_cell.length_b   1.000
_cell.length_c   1.000
_cell.angle_alpha   90.00
_cell.angle_beta   90.00
_cell.angle_gamma   90.00
#
_symmetry.space_group_name_H-M   'P 1'
#
loop_
_entity.id
_entity.type
_entity.pdbx_description
1 polymer ?
#
loop_
_entity_poly.entity_id
_entity_poly.type
_entity_poly.pdbx_seq_one_letter_code
_entity_poly.pdbx_strand_id
1 'polypeptide(L)'
;MMLSVLRSELFKMTTTRATKVILGFAVVLPIVIYVLTLIFAFDGGVMESPAVVNIASVAPLVALLLGVVGVMCATQEYSQGTIRITLVATPHRVRVYVAKVLTTLTIAVVATAVLLVFTMLSSVVILNARDVQFELIGNDGRVVISFFFLTAVLSVFGLSLGLIFKSGPGAISAVLLWPTIAEGMVFGLLSAVTGDNYFRWAPIQNGFQLVSEYIMEDQNSWTVSALILCGFVAVFVFAGASLFTKRDA
;
A
#
# COMPACT_ATOMS: atom_id res chain seq x y z
N MET A 1 3.87 -8.64 27.48
CA MET A 1 2.78 -9.49 26.98
C MET A 1 2.37 -9.16 25.54
N MET A 2 2.05 -7.91 25.16
CA MET A 2 1.77 -7.56 23.75
C MET A 2 3.04 -7.42 22.90
N LEU A 3 4.11 -6.86 23.47
CA LEU A 3 5.39 -6.68 22.77
C LEU A 3 6.02 -8.00 22.29
N SER A 4 5.82 -9.09 23.02
CA SER A 4 6.30 -10.43 22.65
C SER A 4 5.51 -11.01 21.46
N VAL A 5 4.20 -10.77 21.40
CA VAL A 5 3.37 -11.17 20.25
C VAL A 5 3.79 -10.37 19.01
N LEU A 6 4.00 -9.06 19.15
CA LEU A 6 4.46 -8.22 18.06
C LEU A 6 5.83 -8.64 17.52
N ARG A 7 6.79 -8.92 18.42
CA ARG A 7 8.11 -9.45 18.02
C ARG A 7 8.01 -10.80 17.31
N SER A 8 7.12 -11.69 17.77
CA SER A 8 6.90 -12.97 17.12
C SER A 8 6.33 -12.80 15.70
N GLU A 9 5.32 -11.93 15.53
CA GLU A 9 4.74 -11.61 14.21
C GLU A 9 5.78 -10.98 13.26
N LEU A 10 6.59 -10.05 13.75
CA LEU A 10 7.68 -9.44 12.95
C LEU A 10 8.73 -10.47 12.55
N PHE A 11 9.09 -11.38 13.45
CA PHE A 11 10.02 -12.45 13.15
C PHE A 11 9.48 -13.40 12.08
N LYS A 12 8.19 -13.77 12.13
CA LYS A 12 7.56 -14.60 11.09
C LYS A 12 7.61 -13.96 9.71
N MET A 13 7.24 -12.69 9.63
CA MET A 13 7.24 -11.93 8.37
C MET A 13 8.66 -11.78 7.81
N THR A 14 9.64 -11.55 8.67
CA THR A 14 11.04 -11.36 8.25
C THR A 14 11.78 -12.67 8.02
N THR A 15 11.30 -13.84 8.46
CA THR A 15 12.00 -15.12 8.28
C THR A 15 11.44 -15.98 7.15
N THR A 16 10.16 -15.85 6.81
CA THR A 16 9.53 -16.67 5.78
C THR A 16 10.07 -16.31 4.39
N ARG A 17 10.64 -17.30 3.68
CA ARG A 17 11.28 -17.10 2.35
C ARG A 17 10.33 -16.40 1.37
N ALA A 18 9.08 -16.81 1.32
CA ALA A 18 8.08 -16.20 0.43
C ALA A 18 7.83 -14.72 0.75
N THR A 19 7.72 -14.35 2.04
CA THR A 19 7.56 -12.94 2.45
C THR A 19 8.79 -12.13 2.10
N LYS A 20 10.00 -12.66 2.31
CA LYS A 20 11.24 -11.97 1.95
C LYS A 20 11.31 -11.67 0.47
N VAL A 21 10.97 -12.65 -0.37
CA VAL A 21 10.99 -12.48 -1.84
C VAL A 21 9.98 -11.41 -2.25
N ILE A 22 8.75 -11.48 -1.74
CA ILE A 22 7.70 -10.54 -2.12
C ILE A 22 7.96 -9.14 -1.56
N LEU A 23 8.42 -9.01 -0.31
CA LEU A 23 8.81 -7.73 0.28
C LEU A 23 10.02 -7.13 -0.45
N GLY A 24 11.00 -7.95 -0.80
CA GLY A 24 12.14 -7.52 -1.61
C GLY A 24 11.69 -7.01 -2.97
N PHE A 25 10.80 -7.74 -3.65
CA PHE A 25 10.22 -7.32 -4.92
C PHE A 25 9.38 -6.04 -4.79
N ALA A 26 8.62 -5.91 -3.70
CA ALA A 26 7.80 -4.74 -3.39
C ALA A 26 8.61 -3.46 -3.17
N VAL A 27 9.91 -3.56 -2.92
CA VAL A 27 10.82 -2.42 -2.74
C VAL A 27 11.72 -2.24 -3.96
N VAL A 28 12.36 -3.32 -4.43
CA VAL A 28 13.36 -3.28 -5.50
C VAL A 28 12.74 -2.93 -6.86
N LEU A 29 11.61 -3.57 -7.22
CA LEU A 29 11.00 -3.33 -8.53
C LEU A 29 10.58 -1.85 -8.72
N PRO A 30 9.88 -1.20 -7.76
CA PRO A 30 9.60 0.23 -7.84
C PRO A 30 10.84 1.11 -7.99
N ILE A 31 11.90 0.82 -7.22
CA ILE A 31 13.15 1.58 -7.28
C ILE A 31 13.76 1.46 -8.68
N VAL A 32 13.81 0.24 -9.23
CA VAL A 32 14.34 0.00 -10.58
C VAL A 32 13.53 0.76 -11.62
N ILE A 33 12.19 0.69 -11.56
CA ILE A 33 11.32 1.45 -12.48
C ILE A 33 11.62 2.94 -12.39
N TYR A 34 11.68 3.50 -11.18
CA TYR A 34 11.93 4.92 -10.98
C TYR A 34 13.32 5.35 -11.49
N VAL A 35 14.36 4.56 -11.22
CA VAL A 35 15.72 4.81 -11.72
C VAL A 35 15.76 4.77 -13.24
N LEU A 36 15.07 3.82 -13.88
CA LEU A 36 14.97 3.78 -15.33
C LEU A 36 14.24 5.01 -15.87
N THR A 37 13.17 5.47 -15.22
CA THR A 37 12.50 6.73 -15.57
C THR A 37 13.47 7.91 -15.49
N LEU A 38 14.28 8.01 -14.43
CA LEU A 38 15.30 9.06 -14.31
C LEU A 38 16.33 9.05 -15.45
N ILE A 39 16.73 7.86 -15.91
CA ILE A 39 17.75 7.68 -16.95
C ILE A 39 17.20 7.98 -18.36
N PHE A 40 15.96 7.57 -18.65
CA PHE A 40 15.42 7.60 -20.01
C PHE A 40 14.45 8.76 -20.27
N ALA A 41 13.79 9.29 -19.23
CA ALA A 41 12.77 10.32 -19.40
C ALA A 41 13.31 11.75 -19.28
N PHE A 42 14.47 11.96 -18.64
CA PHE A 42 15.04 13.28 -18.40
C PHE A 42 16.37 13.45 -19.12
N ASP A 43 16.40 14.33 -20.12
CA ASP A 43 17.61 14.70 -20.85
C ASP A 43 17.79 16.22 -20.85
N GLY A 44 18.88 16.70 -20.26
CA GLY A 44 19.41 18.07 -20.38
C GLY A 44 18.45 19.25 -20.14
N GLY A 45 17.52 19.16 -19.18
CA GLY A 45 16.52 20.21 -18.91
C GLY A 45 16.26 20.48 -17.43
N VAL A 46 15.24 21.29 -17.12
CA VAL A 46 14.76 21.54 -15.74
C VAL A 46 13.64 20.56 -15.43
N MET A 47 13.66 19.94 -14.26
CA MET A 47 12.51 19.22 -13.74
C MET A 47 11.47 20.23 -13.23
N GLU A 48 10.35 20.36 -13.94
CA GLU A 48 9.27 21.28 -13.57
C GLU A 48 8.58 20.89 -12.25
N SER A 49 8.43 19.59 -11.99
CA SER A 49 7.87 19.05 -10.76
C SER A 49 8.96 18.57 -9.78
N PRO A 50 8.74 18.68 -8.46
CA PRO A 50 9.65 18.13 -7.45
C PRO A 50 9.91 16.63 -7.64
N ALA A 51 11.10 16.17 -7.24
CA ALA A 51 11.47 14.75 -7.34
C ALA A 51 10.52 13.85 -6.53
N VAL A 52 10.04 14.30 -5.36
CA VAL A 52 9.00 13.61 -4.56
C VAL A 52 7.76 13.30 -5.40
N VAL A 53 7.29 14.24 -6.21
CA VAL A 53 6.10 14.05 -7.05
C VAL A 53 6.37 13.01 -8.14
N ASN A 54 7.55 13.06 -8.75
CA ASN A 54 7.93 12.04 -9.71
C ASN A 54 8.02 10.64 -9.08
N ILE A 55 8.49 10.54 -7.83
CA ILE A 55 8.50 9.27 -7.06
C ILE A 55 7.07 8.78 -6.78
N ALA A 56 6.13 9.70 -6.58
CA ALA A 56 4.73 9.36 -6.36
C ALA A 56 4.08 8.61 -7.53
N SER A 57 4.60 8.74 -8.75
CA SER A 57 4.11 7.97 -9.91
C SER A 57 4.17 6.46 -9.69
N VAL A 58 5.12 5.98 -8.88
CA VAL A 58 5.28 4.55 -8.55
C VAL A 58 4.52 4.17 -7.27
N ALA A 59 3.97 5.13 -6.52
CA ALA A 59 3.25 4.89 -5.27
C ALA A 59 2.07 3.92 -5.39
N PRO A 60 1.22 3.96 -6.44
CA PRO A 60 0.13 2.99 -6.60
C PRO A 60 0.65 1.56 -6.67
N LEU A 61 1.71 1.33 -7.45
CA LEU A 61 2.34 0.03 -7.58
C LEU A 61 2.91 -0.46 -6.24
N VAL A 62 3.61 0.42 -5.50
CA VAL A 62 4.15 0.11 -4.16
C VAL A 62 3.03 -0.24 -3.19
N ALA A 63 1.95 0.55 -3.18
CA ALA A 63 0.83 0.34 -2.28
C ALA A 63 0.10 -0.98 -2.57
N LEU A 64 -0.03 -1.38 -3.84
CA LEU A 64 -0.57 -2.69 -4.22
C LEU A 64 0.33 -3.83 -3.78
N LEU A 65 1.65 -3.73 -4.01
CA LEU A 65 2.61 -4.76 -3.59
C LEU A 65 2.67 -4.90 -2.05
N LEU A 66 2.59 -3.79 -1.31
CA LEU A 66 2.46 -3.81 0.14
C LEU A 66 1.09 -4.30 0.61
N GLY A 67 0.04 -4.09 -0.17
CA GLY A 67 -1.25 -4.77 -0.02
C GLY A 67 -1.10 -6.29 -0.05
N VAL A 68 -0.37 -6.82 -1.03
CA VAL A 68 -0.06 -8.25 -1.13
C VAL A 68 0.76 -8.74 0.07
N VAL A 69 1.74 -7.97 0.55
CA VAL A 69 2.47 -8.29 1.79
C VAL A 69 1.51 -8.37 2.98
N GLY A 70 0.53 -7.47 3.06
CA GLY A 70 -0.55 -7.52 4.06
C GLY A 70 -1.36 -8.82 3.98
N VAL A 71 -1.75 -9.24 2.77
CA VAL A 71 -2.44 -10.52 2.55
C VAL A 71 -1.63 -11.70 3.07
N MET A 72 -0.32 -11.73 2.81
CA MET A 72 0.55 -12.80 3.29
C MET A 72 0.61 -12.85 4.82
N CYS A 73 0.64 -11.70 5.48
CA CYS A 73 0.65 -11.62 6.96
C CYS A 73 -0.56 -12.35 7.59
N ALA A 74 -1.72 -12.28 6.93
CA ALA A 74 -2.91 -13.01 7.35
C ALA A 74 -2.88 -14.48 6.89
N THR A 75 -2.57 -14.74 5.62
CA THR A 75 -2.81 -16.04 4.98
C THR A 75 -1.74 -17.10 5.24
N GLN A 76 -0.51 -16.70 5.61
CA GLN A 76 0.58 -17.65 5.84
C GLN A 76 0.29 -18.64 6.96
N GLU A 77 -0.36 -18.18 8.03
CA GLU A 77 -0.71 -19.03 9.17
C GLU A 77 -1.84 -20.01 8.84
N TYR A 78 -2.74 -19.62 7.93
CA TYR A 78 -3.77 -20.52 7.42
C TYR A 78 -3.16 -21.58 6.50
N SER A 79 -2.25 -21.18 5.61
CA SER A 79 -1.59 -22.11 4.69
C SER A 79 -0.71 -23.15 5.40
N GLN A 80 -0.09 -22.79 6.53
CA GLN A 80 0.77 -23.67 7.30
C GLN A 80 0.04 -24.40 8.45
N GLY A 81 -1.27 -24.13 8.65
CA GLY A 81 -2.05 -24.68 9.75
C GLY A 81 -1.63 -24.21 11.15
N THR A 82 -0.71 -23.24 11.24
CA THR A 82 -0.14 -22.76 12.51
C THR A 82 -1.05 -21.79 13.25
N ILE A 83 -2.12 -21.30 12.61
CA ILE A 83 -3.14 -20.43 13.23
C ILE A 83 -3.69 -21.03 14.55
N ARG A 84 -3.90 -22.35 14.60
CA ARG A 84 -4.41 -23.05 15.80
C ARG A 84 -3.42 -22.98 16.95
N ILE A 85 -2.13 -23.15 16.65
CA ILE A 85 -1.04 -23.07 17.65
C ILE A 85 -0.95 -21.65 18.23
N THR A 86 -1.02 -20.63 17.38
CA THR A 86 -1.03 -19.22 17.81
C THR A 86 -2.18 -18.91 18.75
N LEU A 87 -3.38 -19.42 18.44
CA LEU A 87 -4.58 -19.20 19.24
C LEU A 87 -4.59 -19.96 20.57
N VAL A 88 -3.97 -21.14 20.64
CA VAL A 88 -3.76 -21.88 21.89
C VAL A 88 -2.72 -21.18 22.77
N ALA A 89 -1.64 -20.68 22.18
CA ALA A 89 -0.60 -19.97 22.92
C ALA A 89 -1.04 -18.58 23.41
N THR A 90 -1.95 -17.91 22.68
CA THR A 90 -2.48 -16.59 23.05
C THR A 90 -4.01 -16.61 23.04
N PRO A 91 -4.67 -16.85 24.20
CA PRO A 91 -6.14 -17.02 24.25
C PRO A 91 -6.94 -15.75 23.92
N HIS A 92 -6.30 -14.59 23.79
CA HIS A 92 -6.95 -13.33 23.46
C HIS A 92 -6.86 -13.05 21.95
N ARG A 93 -7.89 -13.45 21.20
CA ARG A 93 -7.98 -13.26 19.73
C ARG A 93 -7.78 -11.81 19.29
N VAL A 94 -8.34 -10.86 20.03
CA VAL A 94 -8.20 -9.43 19.73
C VAL A 94 -6.74 -8.96 19.81
N ARG A 95 -5.94 -9.50 20.75
CA ARG A 95 -4.52 -9.15 20.85
C ARG A 95 -3.71 -9.64 19.65
N VAL A 96 -4.05 -10.82 19.11
CA VAL A 96 -3.41 -11.36 17.90
C VAL A 96 -3.77 -10.51 16.68
N TYR A 97 -5.04 -10.13 16.55
CA TYR A 97 -5.49 -9.25 15.47
C TYR A 97 -4.77 -7.89 15.49
N VAL A 98 -4.75 -7.22 16.64
CA VAL A 98 -4.05 -5.93 16.79
C VAL A 98 -2.55 -6.07 16.53
N ALA A 99 -1.92 -7.16 16.99
CA ALA A 99 -0.52 -7.42 16.68
C ALA A 99 -0.27 -7.53 15.17
N LYS A 100 -1.14 -8.24 14.43
CA LYS A 100 -1.04 -8.35 12.96
C LYS A 100 -1.21 -7.01 12.23
N VAL A 101 -2.15 -6.18 12.68
CA VAL A 101 -2.32 -4.83 12.12
C VAL A 101 -1.07 -4.00 12.37
N LEU A 102 -0.55 -3.98 13.59
CA LEU A 102 0.65 -3.22 13.94
C LEU A 102 1.90 -3.72 13.20
N THR A 103 2.07 -5.03 13.03
CA THR A 103 3.21 -5.56 12.26
C THR A 103 3.12 -5.24 10.79
N THR A 104 1.92 -5.34 10.21
CA THR A 104 1.68 -4.96 8.80
C THR A 104 1.98 -3.48 8.59
N LEU A 105 1.49 -2.60 9.48
CA LEU A 105 1.79 -1.17 9.44
C LEU A 105 3.28 -0.89 9.58
N THR A 106 3.95 -1.53 10.54
CA THR A 106 5.38 -1.34 10.76
C THR A 106 6.19 -1.72 9.51
N ILE A 107 5.84 -2.85 8.88
CA ILE A 107 6.51 -3.31 7.67
C ILE A 107 6.23 -2.37 6.49
N ALA A 108 4.98 -1.92 6.32
CA ALA A 108 4.63 -0.98 5.27
C ALA A 108 5.39 0.34 5.42
N VAL A 109 5.41 0.92 6.62
CA VAL A 109 6.14 2.17 6.90
C VAL A 109 7.64 2.01 6.68
N VAL A 110 8.26 0.94 7.19
CA VAL A 110 9.69 0.70 7.00
C VAL A 110 10.02 0.48 5.51
N ALA A 111 9.22 -0.31 4.79
CA ALA A 111 9.43 -0.54 3.36
C ALA A 111 9.28 0.74 2.53
N THR A 112 8.26 1.56 2.82
CA THR A 112 8.06 2.87 2.18
C THR A 112 9.21 3.82 2.51
N ALA A 113 9.68 3.87 3.76
CA ALA A 113 10.80 4.71 4.15
C ALA A 113 12.09 4.31 3.41
N VAL A 114 12.40 3.01 3.35
CA VAL A 114 13.55 2.50 2.59
C VAL A 114 13.43 2.89 1.12
N LEU A 115 12.27 2.68 0.50
CA LEU A 115 12.03 3.05 -0.89
C LEU A 115 12.24 4.56 -1.12
N LEU A 116 11.67 5.42 -0.26
CA LEU A 116 11.83 6.87 -0.38
C LEU A 116 13.30 7.28 -0.24
N VAL A 117 14.05 6.72 0.71
CA VAL A 117 15.47 7.03 0.86
C VAL A 117 16.26 6.63 -0.40
N PHE A 118 16.07 5.41 -0.92
CA PHE A 118 16.78 4.96 -2.11
C PHE A 118 16.40 5.73 -3.37
N THR A 119 15.11 6.04 -3.55
CA THR A 119 14.65 6.84 -4.69
C THR A 119 15.19 8.26 -4.62
N MET A 120 15.13 8.93 -3.46
CA MET A 120 15.73 10.27 -3.27
C MET A 120 17.23 10.28 -3.54
N LEU A 121 17.98 9.30 -3.01
CA LEU A 121 19.41 9.17 -3.27
C LEU A 121 19.68 8.99 -4.77
N SER A 122 18.90 8.16 -5.45
CA SER A 122 19.03 7.98 -6.90
C SER A 122 18.71 9.25 -7.68
N SER A 123 17.69 10.03 -7.28
CA SER A 123 17.39 11.34 -7.88
C SER A 123 18.57 12.27 -7.74
N VAL A 124 19.14 12.41 -6.53
CA VAL A 124 20.29 13.31 -6.30
C VAL A 124 21.49 12.90 -7.15
N VAL A 125 21.83 11.62 -7.19
CA VAL A 125 23.02 11.15 -7.94
C VAL A 125 22.83 11.31 -9.45
N ILE A 126 21.69 10.90 -9.99
CA ILE A 126 21.45 10.86 -11.44
C ILE A 126 21.20 12.26 -12.00
N LEU A 127 20.42 13.09 -11.30
CA LEU A 127 20.06 14.43 -11.79
C LEU A 127 21.23 15.40 -11.72
N ASN A 128 22.04 15.35 -10.65
CA ASN A 128 23.27 16.15 -10.59
C ASN A 128 24.27 15.71 -11.67
N ALA A 129 24.38 14.42 -11.97
CA ALA A 129 25.27 13.93 -13.03
C ALA A 129 24.82 14.35 -14.44
N ARG A 130 23.58 14.83 -14.60
CA ARG A 130 22.99 15.29 -15.87
C ARG A 130 22.81 16.80 -15.94
N ASP A 131 23.32 17.54 -14.96
CA ASP A 131 23.13 19.00 -14.83
C ASP A 131 21.66 19.45 -14.88
N VAL A 132 20.75 18.57 -14.44
CA VAL A 132 19.31 18.87 -14.36
C VAL A 132 19.05 19.67 -13.09
N GLN A 133 18.41 20.84 -13.21
CA GLN A 133 17.93 21.57 -12.04
C GLN A 133 16.66 20.90 -11.51
N PHE A 134 16.63 20.58 -10.22
CA PHE A 134 15.50 19.93 -9.58
C PHE A 134 15.34 20.38 -8.12
N GLU A 135 14.11 20.32 -7.63
CA GLU A 135 13.79 20.43 -6.21
C GLU A 135 13.49 19.04 -5.65
N LEU A 136 14.03 18.67 -4.48
CA LEU A 136 13.75 17.34 -3.91
C LEU A 136 12.30 17.22 -3.45
N ILE A 137 11.91 18.04 -2.46
CA ILE A 137 10.65 17.88 -1.73
C ILE A 137 9.58 18.87 -2.19
N GLY A 138 9.95 20.03 -2.72
CA GLY A 138 8.99 21.10 -2.94
C GLY A 138 8.67 21.84 -1.64
N ASN A 139 7.81 22.85 -1.74
CA ASN A 139 7.21 23.53 -0.58
C ASN A 139 6.07 22.71 0.05
N ASP A 140 5.53 21.69 -0.65
CA ASP A 140 4.43 20.85 -0.15
C ASP A 140 4.89 19.43 0.23
N GLY A 141 5.18 19.24 1.52
CA GLY A 141 5.52 17.93 2.09
C GLY A 141 4.35 16.93 2.17
N ARG A 142 3.13 17.32 1.76
CA ARG A 142 1.94 16.46 1.84
C ARG A 142 2.07 15.20 0.99
N VAL A 143 2.79 15.26 -0.13
CA VAL A 143 2.97 14.09 -1.01
C VAL A 143 3.69 12.95 -0.29
N VAL A 144 4.70 13.26 0.53
CA VAL A 144 5.40 12.25 1.35
C VAL A 144 4.44 11.62 2.35
N ILE A 145 3.65 12.44 3.04
CA ILE A 145 2.66 11.98 4.03
C ILE A 145 1.59 11.12 3.34
N SER A 146 1.09 11.54 2.18
CA SER A 146 0.14 10.79 1.36
C SER A 146 0.69 9.43 0.94
N PHE A 147 1.98 9.35 0.59
CA PHE A 147 2.62 8.10 0.22
C PHE A 147 2.60 7.11 1.39
N PHE A 148 3.09 7.52 2.56
CA PHE A 148 3.06 6.69 3.77
C PHE A 148 1.64 6.28 4.16
N PHE A 149 0.70 7.22 4.05
CA PHE A 149 -0.70 6.98 4.36
C PHE A 149 -1.30 5.94 3.40
N LEU A 150 -1.11 6.12 2.10
CA LEU A 150 -1.62 5.21 1.07
C LEU A 150 -1.09 3.78 1.26
N THR A 151 0.23 3.62 1.42
CA THR A 151 0.83 2.29 1.57
C THR A 151 0.42 1.62 2.88
N ALA A 152 0.30 2.38 3.97
CA ALA A 152 -0.20 1.89 5.25
C ALA A 152 -1.65 1.39 5.11
N VAL A 153 -2.53 2.20 4.53
CA VAL A 153 -3.96 1.86 4.39
C VAL A 153 -4.16 0.66 3.46
N LEU A 154 -3.46 0.59 2.32
CA LEU A 154 -3.57 -0.55 1.41
C LEU A 154 -2.97 -1.83 1.98
N SER A 155 -1.90 -1.75 2.78
CA SER A 155 -1.36 -2.93 3.47
C SER A 155 -2.35 -3.53 4.47
N VAL A 156 -3.08 -2.68 5.21
CA VAL A 156 -4.13 -3.10 6.14
C VAL A 156 -5.36 -3.63 5.41
N PHE A 157 -5.71 -3.04 4.26
CA PHE A 157 -6.75 -3.56 3.38
C PHE A 157 -6.43 -5.00 2.92
N GLY A 158 -5.19 -5.23 2.47
CA GLY A 158 -4.73 -6.56 2.09
C GLY A 158 -4.74 -7.57 3.24
N LEU A 159 -4.29 -7.16 4.43
CA LEU A 159 -4.41 -7.98 5.64
C LEU A 159 -5.87 -8.38 5.91
N SER A 160 -6.78 -7.43 5.81
CA SER A 160 -8.21 -7.63 6.07
C SER A 160 -8.82 -8.62 5.07
N LEU A 161 -8.52 -8.48 3.77
CA LEU A 161 -8.95 -9.43 2.76
C LEU A 161 -8.35 -10.83 3.01
N GLY A 162 -7.08 -10.91 3.40
CA GLY A 162 -6.45 -12.17 3.77
C GLY A 162 -7.18 -12.91 4.92
N LEU A 163 -7.66 -12.16 5.92
CA LEU A 163 -8.46 -12.72 7.03
C LEU A 163 -9.87 -13.15 6.60
N ILE A 164 -10.49 -12.42 5.66
CA ILE A 164 -11.83 -12.72 5.15
C ILE A 164 -11.81 -13.99 4.29
N PHE A 165 -10.88 -14.07 3.33
CA PHE A 165 -10.81 -15.16 2.37
C PHE A 165 -10.12 -16.42 2.91
N LYS A 166 -9.25 -16.30 3.92
CA LYS A 166 -8.42 -17.39 4.48
C LYS A 166 -7.60 -18.18 3.44
N SER A 167 -7.52 -17.69 2.21
CA SER A 167 -6.80 -18.29 1.08
C SER A 167 -5.87 -17.25 0.47
N GLY A 168 -4.60 -17.63 0.28
CA GLY A 168 -3.59 -16.75 -0.33
C GLY A 168 -3.99 -16.27 -1.72
N PRO A 169 -4.25 -17.17 -2.69
CA PRO A 169 -4.57 -16.78 -4.06
C PRO A 169 -5.81 -15.88 -4.16
N GLY A 170 -6.91 -16.24 -3.48
CA GLY A 170 -8.15 -15.47 -3.53
C GLY A 170 -8.01 -14.06 -2.96
N ALA A 171 -7.30 -13.92 -1.84
CA ALA A 171 -7.05 -12.61 -1.25
C ALA A 171 -6.08 -11.74 -2.08
N ILE A 172 -5.04 -12.34 -2.66
CA ILE A 172 -4.11 -11.63 -3.55
C ILE A 172 -4.86 -11.14 -4.80
N SER A 173 -5.66 -12.00 -5.43
CA SER A 173 -6.49 -11.63 -6.56
C SER A 173 -7.46 -10.51 -6.21
N ALA A 174 -8.09 -10.54 -5.03
CA ALA A 174 -8.99 -9.48 -4.60
C ALA A 174 -8.27 -8.13 -4.43
N VAL A 175 -7.09 -8.11 -3.79
CA VAL A 175 -6.30 -6.88 -3.60
C VAL A 175 -5.87 -6.26 -4.92
N LEU A 176 -5.51 -7.08 -5.91
CA LEU A 176 -5.02 -6.59 -7.19
C LEU A 176 -6.17 -6.22 -8.14
N LEU A 177 -7.16 -7.10 -8.30
CA LEU A 177 -8.24 -6.92 -9.27
C LEU A 177 -9.22 -5.82 -8.87
N TRP A 178 -9.40 -5.57 -7.57
CA TRP A 178 -10.33 -4.54 -7.11
C TRP A 178 -9.96 -3.14 -7.63
N PRO A 179 -8.78 -2.58 -7.32
CA PRO A 179 -8.40 -1.26 -7.80
C PRO A 179 -8.10 -1.22 -9.30
N THR A 180 -7.55 -2.29 -9.87
CA THR A 180 -7.09 -2.26 -11.28
C THR A 180 -8.21 -2.49 -12.29
N ILE A 181 -9.21 -3.32 -11.95
CA ILE A 181 -10.26 -3.72 -12.87
C ILE A 181 -11.63 -3.36 -12.30
N ALA A 182 -11.96 -3.80 -11.08
CA ALA A 182 -13.32 -3.68 -10.57
C ALA A 182 -13.76 -2.22 -10.41
N GLU A 183 -12.92 -1.36 -9.82
CA GLU A 183 -13.23 0.07 -9.70
C GLU A 183 -13.34 0.74 -11.07
N GLY A 184 -12.42 0.45 -11.98
CA GLY A 184 -12.44 0.99 -13.34
C GLY A 184 -13.69 0.58 -14.11
N MET A 185 -14.11 -0.68 -13.99
CA MET A 185 -15.33 -1.17 -14.63
C MET A 185 -16.59 -0.57 -14.00
N VAL A 186 -16.71 -0.59 -12.67
CA VAL A 186 -17.92 -0.12 -11.99
C VAL A 186 -18.11 1.38 -12.19
N PHE A 187 -17.10 2.18 -11.86
CA PHE A 187 -17.20 3.64 -11.94
C PHE A 187 -17.06 4.16 -13.37
N GLY A 188 -16.35 3.45 -14.25
CA GLY A 188 -16.28 3.78 -15.66
C GLY A 188 -17.60 3.52 -16.39
N LEU A 189 -18.26 2.39 -16.15
CA LEU A 189 -19.59 2.13 -16.72
C LEU A 189 -20.63 3.09 -16.14
N LEU A 190 -20.58 3.37 -14.83
CA LEU A 190 -21.50 4.33 -14.21
C LEU A 190 -21.33 5.73 -14.82
N SER A 191 -20.09 6.16 -15.02
CA SER A 191 -19.78 7.43 -15.68
C SER A 191 -20.27 7.46 -17.14
N ALA A 192 -20.10 6.35 -17.88
CA ALA A 192 -20.58 6.25 -19.25
C ALA A 192 -22.12 6.27 -19.37
N VAL A 193 -22.84 5.72 -18.38
CA VAL A 193 -24.31 5.66 -18.38
C VAL A 193 -24.93 6.98 -17.93
N THR A 194 -24.35 7.64 -16.92
CA THR A 194 -24.95 8.82 -16.30
C THR A 194 -24.45 10.14 -16.91
N GLY A 195 -23.32 10.12 -17.62
CA GLY A 195 -22.73 11.32 -18.24
C GLY A 195 -21.87 12.18 -17.29
N ASP A 196 -21.97 11.95 -15.98
CA ASP A 196 -21.13 12.60 -14.97
C ASP A 196 -19.86 11.79 -14.68
N ASN A 197 -18.81 12.45 -14.22
CA ASN A 197 -17.59 11.77 -13.77
C ASN A 197 -17.83 11.09 -12.41
N TYR A 198 -18.03 9.77 -12.40
CA TYR A 198 -18.18 8.99 -11.17
C TYR A 198 -16.86 8.40 -10.65
N PHE A 199 -15.75 8.53 -11.39
CA PHE A 199 -14.44 8.05 -10.92
C PHE A 199 -13.98 8.75 -9.64
N ARG A 200 -14.46 9.97 -9.39
CA ARG A 200 -14.30 10.70 -8.13
C ARG A 200 -14.89 9.97 -6.92
N TRP A 201 -15.67 8.90 -7.06
CA TRP A 201 -16.14 8.09 -5.93
C TRP A 201 -15.44 6.74 -5.78
N ALA A 202 -14.52 6.40 -6.70
CA ALA A 202 -13.76 5.15 -6.65
C ALA A 202 -12.76 5.17 -5.48
N PRO A 203 -12.92 4.34 -4.43
CA PRO A 203 -12.21 4.53 -3.18
C PRO A 203 -10.69 4.41 -3.27
N ILE A 204 -10.18 3.36 -3.94
CA ILE A 204 -8.73 3.15 -4.05
C ILE A 204 -8.13 4.07 -5.10
N GLN A 205 -8.84 4.35 -6.20
CA GLN A 205 -8.41 5.35 -7.18
C GLN A 205 -8.30 6.77 -6.58
N ASN A 206 -9.23 7.18 -5.71
CA ASN A 206 -9.10 8.41 -4.93
C ASN A 206 -7.89 8.38 -4.00
N GLY A 207 -7.58 7.20 -3.44
CA GLY A 207 -6.35 7.00 -2.67
C GLY A 207 -5.09 7.27 -3.50
N PHE A 208 -5.03 6.80 -4.74
CA PHE A 208 -3.89 7.05 -5.64
C PHE A 208 -3.74 8.55 -5.97
N GLN A 209 -4.86 9.27 -6.08
CA GLN A 209 -4.84 10.72 -6.29
C GLN A 209 -4.21 11.49 -5.12
N LEU A 210 -4.22 10.96 -3.89
CA LEU A 210 -3.59 11.63 -2.73
C LEU A 210 -2.09 11.92 -2.94
N VAL A 211 -1.43 11.11 -3.77
CA VAL A 211 0.00 11.20 -4.04
C VAL A 211 0.28 11.93 -5.37
N SER A 212 -0.75 12.24 -6.16
CA SER A 212 -0.62 12.96 -7.44
C SER A 212 -0.58 14.48 -7.21
N GLU A 213 0.29 15.19 -7.95
CA GLU A 213 0.32 16.66 -8.00
C GLU A 213 -0.80 17.23 -8.90
N TYR A 214 -1.24 16.48 -9.91
CA TYR A 214 -2.31 16.89 -10.81
C TYR A 214 -3.69 16.67 -10.18
N ILE A 215 -4.17 17.68 -9.45
CA ILE A 215 -5.59 17.80 -9.10
C ILE A 215 -6.30 18.31 -10.36
N MET A 216 -6.94 17.41 -11.11
CA MET A 216 -7.84 17.86 -12.18
C MET A 216 -8.98 18.67 -11.54
N GLU A 217 -9.50 19.67 -12.25
CA GLU A 217 -10.54 20.62 -11.78
C GLU A 217 -11.79 19.93 -11.20
N ASP A 218 -11.99 18.67 -11.58
CA ASP A 218 -13.08 17.78 -11.17
C ASP A 218 -12.74 16.79 -10.02
N GLN A 219 -11.66 16.96 -9.27
CA GLN A 219 -11.27 16.02 -8.22
C GLN A 219 -11.63 16.46 -6.80
N ASN A 220 -11.78 15.46 -5.92
CA ASN A 220 -12.06 15.68 -4.51
C ASN A 220 -10.87 16.32 -3.80
N SER A 221 -11.16 17.12 -2.77
CA SER A 221 -10.11 17.63 -1.88
C SER A 221 -9.37 16.47 -1.19
N TRP A 222 -8.09 16.66 -0.90
CA TRP A 222 -7.22 15.67 -0.24
C TRP A 222 -7.88 15.03 1.00
N THR A 223 -8.56 15.82 1.83
CA THR A 223 -9.25 15.31 3.03
C THR A 223 -10.42 14.40 2.68
N VAL A 224 -11.19 14.74 1.65
CA VAL A 224 -12.34 13.96 1.19
C VAL A 224 -11.85 12.63 0.60
N SER A 225 -10.82 12.65 -0.24
CA SER A 225 -10.21 11.45 -0.80
C SER A 225 -9.66 10.52 0.28
N ALA A 226 -8.99 11.08 1.30
CA ALA A 226 -8.50 10.31 2.45
C ALA A 226 -9.64 9.69 3.27
N LEU A 227 -10.75 10.43 3.47
CA LEU A 227 -11.93 9.93 4.17
C LEU A 227 -12.64 8.82 3.40
N ILE A 228 -12.79 8.94 2.09
CA ILE A 228 -13.41 7.91 1.24
C ILE A 228 -12.58 6.63 1.31
N LEU A 229 -11.25 6.72 1.15
CA LEU A 229 -10.35 5.59 1.24
C LEU A 229 -10.41 4.92 2.63
N CYS A 230 -10.28 5.71 3.69
CA CYS A 230 -10.35 5.21 5.07
C CYS A 230 -11.70 4.58 5.39
N GLY A 231 -12.80 5.21 4.99
CA GLY A 231 -14.15 4.69 5.20
C GLY A 231 -14.32 3.33 4.52
N PHE A 232 -13.88 3.22 3.26
CA PHE A 232 -13.92 1.97 2.51
C PHE A 232 -13.08 0.88 3.19
N VAL A 233 -11.81 1.14 3.50
CA VAL A 233 -10.93 0.16 4.13
C VAL A 233 -11.40 -0.22 5.54
N ALA A 234 -11.95 0.73 6.30
CA ALA A 234 -12.49 0.47 7.63
C ALA A 234 -13.59 -0.60 7.60
N VAL A 235 -14.47 -0.61 6.58
CA VAL A 235 -15.49 -1.67 6.42
C VAL A 235 -14.84 -3.05 6.34
N PHE A 236 -13.77 -3.21 5.56
CA PHE A 236 -13.05 -4.49 5.44
C PHE A 236 -12.29 -4.85 6.71
N VAL A 237 -11.70 -3.86 7.40
CA VAL A 237 -11.03 -4.06 8.70
C VAL A 237 -12.02 -4.58 9.74
N PHE A 238 -13.19 -3.96 9.86
CA PHE A 238 -14.26 -4.41 10.76
C PHE A 238 -14.82 -5.78 10.36
N ALA A 239 -15.02 -6.03 9.06
CA ALA A 239 -15.43 -7.33 8.57
C ALA A 239 -14.40 -8.42 8.90
N GLY A 240 -13.11 -8.15 8.67
CA GLY A 240 -12.01 -9.05 9.01
C GLY A 240 -11.92 -9.31 10.51
N ALA A 241 -12.03 -8.28 11.35
CA ALA A 241 -12.00 -8.40 12.81
C ALA A 241 -13.18 -9.21 13.36
N SER A 242 -14.40 -8.94 12.86
CA SER A 242 -15.61 -9.67 13.29
C SER A 242 -15.58 -11.14 12.85
N LEU A 243 -15.11 -11.43 11.64
CA LEU A 243 -14.94 -12.80 11.17
C LEU A 243 -13.84 -13.55 11.91
N PHE A 244 -12.74 -12.88 12.26
CA PHE A 244 -11.65 -13.48 13.03
C PHE A 244 -12.05 -13.85 14.46
N THR A 245 -12.93 -13.05 15.07
CA THR A 245 -13.43 -13.28 16.44
C THR A 245 -14.55 -14.31 16.49
N LYS A 246 -15.45 -14.33 15.49
CA LYS A 246 -16.63 -15.22 15.47
C LYS A 246 -16.39 -16.57 14.81
N ARG A 247 -15.48 -16.69 13.84
CA ARG A 247 -15.24 -17.96 13.16
C ARG A 247 -14.28 -18.84 13.95
N ASP A 248 -14.69 -20.08 14.19
CA ASP A 248 -13.77 -21.11 14.66
C ASP A 248 -12.65 -21.34 13.64
N ALA A 249 -11.45 -21.54 14.17
CA ALA A 249 -10.24 -21.82 13.41
C ALA A 249 -10.09 -23.33 13.20
#